data_AF-A0AAQ0MM22-F1
#
_entry.id   AF-A0AAQ0MM22-F1
#
_cell.length_a   1.000
_cell.length_b   1.000
_cell.length_c   1.000
_cell.angle_alpha   90.00
_cell.angle_beta   90.00
_cell.angle_gamma   90.00
#
_symmetry.space_group_name_H-M   'P 1'
#
loop_
_entity.id
_entity.type
_entity.pdbx_description
1 polymer ?
#
loop_
_entity_poly.entity_id
_entity_poly.type
_entity_poly.pdbx_seq_one_letter_code
_entity_poly.pdbx_strand_id
1 'polypeptide(L)' 'MDKNHIKAALSKNSEVIIETVEHERITVKAIADNNDSQYLHVTEPKEQQVEIDKITDIQVNNFNQL' A
#
# COMPACT_ATOMS: atom_id res chain seq x y z
N MET A 1 9.91 -4.87 -1.05
CA MET A 1 8.92 -4.07 -1.83
C MET A 1 9.53 -2.70 -2.13
N ASP A 2 9.07 -1.95 -3.14
CA ASP A 2 9.43 -0.52 -3.32
C ASP A 2 8.14 0.33 -3.27
N LYS A 3 8.20 1.51 -2.64
CA LYS A 3 7.16 2.54 -2.64
C LYS A 3 6.66 2.87 -4.05
N ASN A 4 7.56 2.88 -5.05
CA ASN A 4 7.16 3.12 -6.43
C ASN A 4 6.24 2.04 -6.98
N HIS A 5 6.40 0.79 -6.53
CA HIS A 5 5.51 -0.31 -6.90
C HIS A 5 4.09 -0.06 -6.35
N ILE A 6 3.99 0.40 -5.10
CA ILE A 6 2.71 0.73 -4.45
C ILE A 6 2.06 1.93 -5.14
N LYS A 7 2.82 2.99 -5.43
CA LYS A 7 2.35 4.15 -6.21
C LYS A 7 1.80 3.73 -7.58
N ALA A 8 2.50 2.84 -8.28
CA ALA A 8 2.07 2.34 -9.59
C ALA A 8 0.82 1.46 -9.50
N ALA A 9 0.65 0.70 -8.42
CA ALA A 9 -0.55 -0.09 -8.19
C ALA A 9 -1.76 0.82 -7.88
N LEU A 10 -1.56 1.87 -7.06
CA LEU A 10 -2.57 2.87 -6.73
C LEU A 10 -2.95 3.78 -7.91
N SER A 11 -2.02 4.08 -8.82
CA SER A 11 -2.35 4.87 -10.00
C SER A 11 -3.22 4.09 -11.00
N LYS A 12 -3.14 2.75 -10.97
CA LYS A 12 -3.97 1.85 -11.78
C LYS A 12 -5.26 1.43 -11.07
N ASN A 13 -5.26 1.42 -9.75
CA ASN A 13 -6.36 0.93 -8.92
C ASN A 13 -6.64 1.94 -7.80
N SER A 14 -7.89 2.35 -7.60
CA SER A 14 -8.25 3.31 -6.53
C SER A 14 -7.98 2.80 -5.11
N GLU A 15 -7.67 1.52 -4.95
CA GLU A 15 -7.37 0.86 -3.68
C GLU A 15 -6.47 -0.36 -3.91
N VAL A 16 -5.55 -0.60 -2.98
CA VAL A 16 -4.79 -1.86 -2.89
C VAL A 16 -4.79 -2.36 -1.44
N ILE A 17 -4.53 -3.66 -1.26
CA ILE A 17 -4.27 -4.26 0.05
C ILE A 17 -2.79 -4.62 0.08
N ILE A 18 -2.08 -4.16 1.09
CA ILE A 18 -0.71 -4.61 1.36
C ILE A 18 -0.74 -5.64 2.49
N GLU A 19 0.07 -6.68 2.36
CA GLU A 19 0.29 -7.68 3.43
C GLU A 19 1.69 -7.48 4.02
N THR A 20 1.82 -7.57 5.35
CA THR A 20 3.12 -7.50 6.03
C THR A 20 3.68 -8.87 6.40
N VAL A 21 4.93 -8.92 6.85
CA VAL A 21 5.57 -10.13 7.40
C VAL A 21 4.85 -10.68 8.63
N GLU A 22 4.13 -9.83 9.38
CA GLU A 22 3.28 -10.22 10.50
C GLU A 22 1.88 -10.69 10.06
N HIS A 23 1.64 -10.87 8.75
CA HIS A 23 0.33 -11.16 8.15
C HIS A 23 -0.74 -10.09 8.42
N GLU A 24 -0.32 -8.85 8.73
CA GLU A 24 -1.24 -7.73 8.81
C GLU A 24 -1.67 -7.33 7.39
N ARG A 25 -2.98 -7.15 7.20
CA ARG A 25 -3.54 -6.69 5.92
C ARG A 25 -4.04 -5.27 6.05
N ILE A 26 -3.47 -4.40 5.23
CA ILE A 26 -3.67 -2.97 5.34
C ILE A 26 -4.26 -2.47 4.01
N THR A 27 -5.47 -1.92 4.08
CA THR A 27 -6.08 -1.21 2.94
C THR A 27 -5.36 0.12 2.74
N VAL A 28 -4.94 0.39 1.52
CA VAL A 28 -4.27 1.62 1.10
C VAL A 28 -5.04 2.22 -0.06
N LYS A 29 -5.49 3.47 0.11
CA LYS A 29 -6.16 4.26 -0.95
C LYS A 29 -5.34 5.45 -1.40
N ALA A 30 -4.66 6.08 -0.44
CA ALA A 30 -3.78 7.20 -0.69
C ALA A 30 -2.57 7.12 0.22
N ILE A 31 -1.44 7.60 -0.30
CA ILE A 31 -0.18 7.70 0.44
C ILE A 31 0.37 9.12 0.31
N ALA A 32 1.13 9.57 1.29
CA ALA A 32 1.79 10.86 1.23
C ALA A 32 2.85 10.87 0.12
N ASP A 33 2.88 11.95 -0.66
CA ASP A 33 3.94 12.17 -1.64
C ASP A 33 5.16 12.77 -0.95
N ASN A 34 6.02 11.88 -0.45
CA ASN A 34 7.27 12.25 0.20
C ASN A 34 8.41 11.31 -0.23
N ASN A 35 9.64 11.70 0.09
CA ASN A 35 10.86 10.94 -0.25
C ASN A 35 11.29 9.96 0.86
N ASP A 36 10.39 9.62 1.79
CA ASP A 36 10.67 8.61 2.81
C ASP A 36 10.77 7.23 2.14
N SER A 37 11.96 6.63 2.25
CA SER A 37 12.29 5.31 1.71
C SER A 37 12.14 4.19 2.74
N GLN A 38 11.96 4.52 4.02
CA GLN A 38 11.78 3.54 5.09
C GLN A 38 10.30 3.25 5.34
N TYR A 39 9.45 4.29 5.27
CA TYR A 39 8.04 4.17 5.60
C TYR A 39 7.11 4.53 4.43
N LEU A 40 6.06 3.72 4.30
CA LEU A 40 4.86 4.05 3.55
C LEU A 40 3.92 4.83 4.47
N HIS A 41 3.71 6.11 4.17
CA HIS A 41 2.80 6.99 4.90
C HIS A 41 1.43 6.89 4.25
N VAL A 42 0.54 6.06 4.79
CA VAL A 42 -0.84 5.92 4.31
C VAL A 42 -1.67 7.06 4.87
N THR A 43 -2.35 7.80 4.00
CA THR A 43 -3.23 8.92 4.39
C THR A 43 -4.70 8.53 4.35
N GLU A 44 -5.06 7.48 3.59
CA GLU A 44 -6.41 6.93 3.53
C GLU A 44 -6.39 5.40 3.53
N PRO A 45 -7.32 4.74 4.27
CA PRO A 45 -8.52 5.30 4.90
C PRO A 45 -8.28 5.96 6.27
N LYS A 46 -7.10 5.78 6.84
CA LYS A 46 -6.66 6.41 8.08
C LYS A 46 -5.16 6.68 8.01
N GLU A 47 -4.70 7.67 8.75
CA GLU A 47 -3.27 7.93 8.89
C GLU A 47 -2.58 6.76 9.61
N GLN A 48 -1.58 6.18 8.97
CA GLN A 48 -0.72 5.14 9.53
C GLN A 48 0.59 5.05 8.76
N GLN A 49 1.62 4.54 9.42
CA GLN A 49 2.92 4.28 8.82
C GLN A 49 3.17 2.80 8.77
N VAL A 50 3.68 2.33 7.63
CA VAL A 50 4.04 0.92 7.41
C VAL A 50 5.49 0.88 6.97
N GLU A 51 6.34 0.10 7.65
CA GLU A 51 7.72 -0.12 7.21
C GLU A 51 7.73 -0.84 5.87
N ILE A 52 8.40 -0.27 4.87
CA ILE A 52 8.42 -0.81 3.50
C ILE A 52 9.07 -2.20 3.46
N ASP A 53 10.09 -2.42 4.30
CA ASP A 53 10.79 -3.71 4.42
C ASP A 53 9.91 -4.82 5.00
N LYS A 54 8.84 -4.47 5.71
CA LYS A 54 7.87 -5.44 6.25
C LYS A 54 6.81 -5.83 5.23
N ILE A 55 6.66 -5.11 4.12
CA ILE A 55 5.62 -5.41 3.12
C ILE A 55 6.06 -6.61 2.28
N THR A 56 5.28 -7.68 2.34
CA THR A 56 5.52 -8.94 1.64
C THR A 56 4.75 -9.05 0.35
N ASP A 57 3.54 -8.46 0.28
CA ASP A 57 2.66 -8.59 -0.89
C ASP A 57 1.82 -7.32 -1.14
N ILE A 58 1.37 -7.14 -2.38
CA ILE A 58 0.40 -6.12 -2.79
C ILE A 58 -0.68 -6.80 -3.61
N GLN A 59 -1.90 -6.82 -3.09
CA GLN A 59 -3.07 -7.34 -3.76
C GLN A 59 -3.88 -6.18 -4.33
N VAL A 60 -4.12 -6.22 -5.64
CA VAL A 60 -5.05 -5.31 -6.31
C VAL A 60 -6.45 -5.87 -6.13
N ASN A 61 -7.35 -5.07 -5.56
CA ASN A 61 -8.72 -5.49 -5.34
C ASN A 61 -9.44 -5.47 -6.70
N ASN A 62 -9.45 -6.60 -7.40
CA ASN A 62 -10.21 -6.76 -8.64
C ASN A 62 -11.71 -6.86 -8.32
N PHE A 63 -12.36 -5.72 -8.02
CA PHE A 63 -13.82 -5.65 -7.84
C PHE A 63 -14.62 -6.05 -9.10
N ASN A 64 -13.98 -6.35 -10.23
CA ASN A 64 -14.60 -6.70 -11.50
C ASN A 64 -14.56 -8.20 -11.88
N GLN A 65 -14.44 -9.13 -10.92
CA GLN A 65 -14.55 -10.58 -11.21
C GLN A 65 -15.89 -11.22 -10.78
N LEU A 66 -16.99 -10.46 -10.81
CA LEU A 66 -18.35 -11.00 -10.70
C LEU A 66 -19.03 -11.11 -12.07
#